data_AF-A0A1D2QKG4-F1
#
_entry.id   AF-A0A1D2QKG4-F1
#
_cell.length_a   1.000
_cell.length_b   1.000
_cell.length_c   1.000
_cell.angle_alpha   90.00
_cell.angle_beta   90.00
_cell.angle_gamma   90.00
#
_symmetry.space_group_name_H-M   'P 1'
#
loop_
_entity.id
_entity.type
_entity.pdbx_description
1 polymer ?
#
loop_
_entity_poly.entity_id
_entity_poly.type
_entity_poly.pdbx_seq_one_letter_code
_entity_poly.pdbx_strand_id
1 'polypeptide(L)'
;MSFRLSTEARSYFRQIEEKSTTGSFNTLWDQYYLSAMAGIKDRSRVSEDEEPSEEFMTDVIQDYQDQKYEIYSALIVAEVEREGIPWDEQDEIREMMLKILDSSSHTRLSDYGTTVLNCYGEKGFKLIRSEISTPPGLDEFLEQYHSLLETLGED
;
A
#
# COMPACT_ATOMS: atom_id res chain seq x y z
N MET A 1 -14.50 2.69 6.37
CA MET A 1 -13.26 2.25 7.06
C MET A 1 -12.13 3.27 6.89
N SER A 2 -11.11 3.22 7.76
CA SER A 2 -9.93 4.10 7.76
C SER A 2 -8.69 3.40 7.17
N PHE A 3 -7.75 4.17 6.64
CA PHE A 3 -6.44 3.66 6.22
C PHE A 3 -5.50 3.59 7.42
N ARG A 4 -4.71 2.52 7.48
CA ARG A 4 -3.96 2.15 8.68
C ARG A 4 -2.53 1.74 8.35
N LEU A 5 -1.60 2.23 9.18
CA LEU A 5 -0.21 1.78 9.24
C LEU A 5 0.10 1.42 10.69
N SER A 6 0.88 0.37 10.90
CA SER A 6 1.34 -0.01 12.23
C SER A 6 2.11 1.13 12.92
N THR A 7 2.12 1.13 14.25
CA THR A 7 2.95 2.05 15.04
C THR A 7 4.43 1.99 14.64
N GLU A 8 4.89 0.82 14.23
CA GLU A 8 6.25 0.60 13.78
C GLU A 8 6.54 1.28 12.43
N ALA A 9 5.65 1.13 11.44
CA ALA A 9 5.75 1.83 10.16
C ALA A 9 5.81 3.35 10.36
N ARG A 10 4.92 3.89 11.19
CA ARG A 10 4.87 5.33 11.50
C ARG A 10 6.17 5.82 12.16
N SER A 11 6.73 5.03 13.07
CA SER A 11 8.01 5.35 13.72
C SER A 11 9.19 5.26 12.76
N TYR A 12 9.15 4.36 11.79
CA TYR A 12 10.18 4.22 10.77
C TYR A 12 10.20 5.44 9.83
N PHE A 13 9.05 5.82 9.26
CA PHE A 13 8.97 6.98 8.38
C PHE A 13 9.26 8.31 9.09
N ARG A 14 8.85 8.46 10.36
CA ARG A 14 9.23 9.63 11.16
C ARG A 14 10.75 9.78 11.27
N GLN A 15 11.49 8.69 11.48
CA GLN A 15 12.95 8.75 11.56
C GLN A 15 13.59 9.15 10.23
N ILE A 16 12.97 8.81 9.09
CA ILE A 16 13.40 9.30 7.78
C ILE A 16 13.24 10.82 7.73
N GLU A 17 12.07 11.34 8.08
CA GLU A 17 11.82 12.79 8.09
C GLU A 17 12.79 13.54 9.01
N GLU A 18 13.06 13.01 10.21
CA GLU A 18 13.99 13.61 11.17
C GLU A 18 15.44 13.66 10.68
N LYS A 19 15.86 12.70 9.84
CA LYS A 19 17.21 12.64 9.26
C LYS A 19 17.33 13.38 7.93
N SER A 20 16.21 13.76 7.32
CA SER A 20 16.18 14.36 6.00
C SER A 20 16.63 15.81 6.03
N THR A 21 17.51 16.18 5.09
CA THR A 21 17.96 17.58 4.92
C THR A 21 17.56 18.18 3.57
N THR A 22 17.04 17.35 2.67
CA THR A 22 16.73 17.66 1.27
C THR A 22 15.24 17.78 0.99
N GLY A 23 14.37 17.35 1.92
CA GLY A 23 12.92 17.40 1.78
C GLY A 23 12.20 16.66 2.92
N SER A 24 10.88 16.52 2.78
CA SER A 24 10.01 15.71 3.66
C SER A 24 8.95 15.01 2.81
N PHE A 25 8.25 14.02 3.38
CA PHE A 25 6.99 13.60 2.79
C PHE A 25 6.02 14.79 2.80
N ASN A 26 5.23 14.94 1.74
CA ASN A 26 4.22 16.00 1.69
C ASN A 26 3.07 15.65 2.62
N THR A 27 2.75 14.35 2.71
CA THR A 27 1.63 13.86 3.51
C THR A 27 1.92 12.49 4.14
N LEU A 28 1.14 12.15 5.16
CA LEU A 28 1.12 10.78 5.72
C LEU A 28 0.67 9.74 4.69
N TRP A 29 -0.06 10.16 3.65
CA TRP A 29 -0.50 9.26 2.58
C TRP A 29 0.67 8.81 1.72
N ASP A 30 1.70 9.63 1.54
CA ASP A 30 2.90 9.26 0.79
C ASP A 30 3.55 8.01 1.44
N GLN A 31 3.63 8.01 2.77
CA GLN A 31 4.16 6.89 3.57
C GLN A 31 3.31 5.63 3.42
N TYR A 32 1.98 5.78 3.47
CA TYR A 32 1.04 4.68 3.26
C TYR A 32 1.13 4.14 1.82
N TYR A 33 1.16 5.03 0.83
CA TYR A 33 1.24 4.71 -0.58
C TYR A 33 2.50 3.92 -0.92
N LEU A 34 3.67 4.38 -0.47
CA LEU A 34 4.93 3.67 -0.69
C LEU A 34 4.89 2.27 -0.06
N SER A 35 4.33 2.16 1.14
CA SER A 35 4.17 0.86 1.79
C SER A 35 3.21 -0.04 1.00
N ALA A 36 2.04 0.47 0.58
CA ALA A 36 1.06 -0.31 -0.17
C ALA A 36 1.60 -0.75 -1.54
N MET A 37 2.29 0.12 -2.25
CA MET A 37 2.85 -0.18 -3.58
C MET A 37 3.95 -1.24 -3.51
N ALA A 38 4.80 -1.24 -2.49
CA ALA A 38 5.79 -2.31 -2.29
C ALA A 38 5.10 -3.68 -2.12
N GLY A 39 4.06 -3.77 -1.28
CA GLY A 39 3.29 -5.01 -1.12
C GLY A 39 2.57 -5.44 -2.40
N ILE A 40 1.93 -4.48 -3.09
CA ILE A 40 1.22 -4.76 -4.36
C ILE A 40 2.20 -5.23 -5.44
N LYS A 41 3.39 -4.66 -5.51
CA LYS A 41 4.45 -5.04 -6.46
C LYS A 41 4.99 -6.45 -6.16
N ASP A 42 5.13 -6.80 -4.89
CA ASP A 42 5.50 -8.14 -4.41
C ASP A 42 4.36 -9.18 -4.56
N ARG A 43 3.15 -8.75 -4.92
CA ARG A 43 1.95 -9.61 -5.00
C ARG A 43 1.63 -10.34 -3.70
N SER A 44 1.97 -9.73 -2.56
CA SER A 44 1.74 -10.34 -1.26
C SER A 44 1.23 -9.35 -0.22
N ARG A 45 0.42 -9.87 0.71
CA ARG A 45 -0.16 -9.13 1.83
C ARG A 45 -0.09 -9.96 3.11
N VAL A 46 -0.18 -9.30 4.26
CA VAL A 46 -0.43 -10.01 5.53
C VAL A 46 -1.86 -10.56 5.56
N SER A 47 -2.14 -11.47 6.50
CA SER A 47 -3.51 -11.93 6.73
C SER A 47 -4.38 -10.80 7.28
N GLU A 48 -5.71 -10.93 7.16
CA GLU A 48 -6.65 -9.88 7.62
C GLU A 48 -6.63 -9.73 9.15
N ASP A 49 -6.27 -10.80 9.87
CA ASP A 49 -6.01 -10.82 11.32
C ASP A 49 -4.73 -10.09 11.73
N GLU A 50 -3.83 -9.82 10.78
CA GLU A 50 -2.63 -8.98 10.96
C GLU A 50 -2.84 -7.55 10.42
N GLU A 51 -4.04 -7.17 9.99
CA GLU A 51 -4.33 -5.79 9.60
C GLU A 51 -3.98 -4.84 10.77
N PRO A 52 -3.22 -3.75 10.53
CA PRO A 52 -2.96 -2.77 11.57
C PRO A 52 -4.27 -2.26 12.20
N SER A 53 -4.29 -2.18 13.53
CA SER A 53 -5.49 -1.82 14.29
C SER A 53 -5.62 -0.31 14.50
N GLU A 54 -4.49 0.39 14.49
CA GLU A 54 -4.40 1.80 14.79
C GLU A 54 -4.80 2.63 13.58
N GLU A 55 -5.86 3.42 13.74
CA GLU A 55 -6.25 4.39 12.73
C GLU A 55 -5.10 5.36 12.49
N PHE A 56 -4.73 5.51 11.22
CA PHE A 56 -3.69 6.42 10.78
C PHE A 56 -4.30 7.59 10.03
N MET A 57 -5.23 7.31 9.10
CA MET A 57 -5.86 8.31 8.23
C MET A 57 -7.32 7.95 7.97
N THR A 58 -8.22 8.94 8.00
CA THR A 58 -9.65 8.70 7.73
C THR A 58 -10.03 8.83 6.27
N ASP A 59 -9.22 9.54 5.46
CA ASP A 59 -9.60 9.92 4.10
C ASP A 59 -8.45 9.72 3.10
N VAL A 60 -8.81 9.36 1.85
CA VAL A 60 -7.90 9.47 0.70
C VAL A 60 -7.63 10.95 0.49
N ILE A 61 -6.36 11.36 0.51
CA ILE A 61 -6.00 12.77 0.34
C ILE A 61 -6.46 13.25 -1.03
N GLN A 62 -7.01 14.46 -1.07
CA GLN A 62 -7.55 15.11 -2.26
C GLN A 62 -6.57 15.11 -3.44
N ASP A 63 -5.27 15.10 -3.15
CA ASP A 63 -4.17 15.11 -4.11
C ASP A 63 -4.03 13.81 -4.92
N TYR A 64 -4.62 12.71 -4.47
CA TYR A 64 -4.59 11.41 -5.14
C TYR A 64 -5.92 11.04 -5.81
N GLN A 65 -6.87 11.99 -5.90
CA GLN A 65 -8.17 11.74 -6.51
C GLN A 65 -8.08 11.28 -7.97
N ASP A 66 -7.08 11.80 -8.70
CA ASP A 66 -6.86 11.45 -10.10
C ASP A 66 -6.17 10.09 -10.26
N GLN A 67 -5.34 9.67 -9.28
CA GLN A 67 -4.52 8.44 -9.33
C GLN A 67 -5.11 7.25 -8.56
N LYS A 68 -6.23 7.44 -7.85
CA LYS A 68 -6.80 6.39 -6.99
C LYS A 68 -7.25 5.17 -7.77
N TYR A 69 -7.72 5.35 -9.02
CA TYR A 69 -8.20 4.23 -9.82
C TYR A 69 -7.04 3.38 -10.33
N GLU A 70 -5.87 3.96 -10.54
CA GLU A 70 -4.63 3.25 -10.85
C GLU A 70 -4.18 2.39 -9.67
N ILE A 71 -4.23 2.94 -8.46
CA ILE A 71 -3.96 2.19 -7.22
C ILE A 71 -4.94 1.03 -7.07
N TYR A 72 -6.25 1.29 -7.24
CA TYR A 72 -7.27 0.26 -7.08
C TYR A 72 -7.18 -0.80 -8.17
N SER A 73 -6.85 -0.40 -9.40
CA SER A 73 -6.60 -1.35 -10.49
C SER A 73 -5.40 -2.24 -10.17
N ALA A 74 -4.30 -1.66 -9.67
CA ALA A 74 -3.13 -2.43 -9.26
C ALA A 74 -3.45 -3.41 -8.11
N LEU A 75 -4.26 -2.98 -7.14
CA LEU A 75 -4.77 -3.81 -6.04
C LEU A 75 -5.63 -4.98 -6.54
N ILE A 76 -6.57 -4.71 -7.45
CA ILE A 76 -7.43 -5.73 -8.05
C ILE A 76 -6.59 -6.76 -8.80
N VAL A 77 -5.64 -6.31 -9.63
CA VAL A 77 -4.73 -7.21 -10.35
C VAL A 77 -3.93 -8.08 -9.36
N ALA A 78 -3.43 -7.49 -8.26
CA ALA A 78 -2.71 -8.23 -7.24
C ALA A 78 -3.59 -9.31 -6.58
N GLU A 79 -4.86 -9.01 -6.26
CA GLU A 79 -5.77 -10.01 -5.66
C GLU A 79 -6.21 -11.09 -6.67
N VAL A 80 -6.43 -10.74 -7.95
CA VAL A 80 -6.72 -11.71 -9.02
C VAL A 80 -5.58 -12.72 -9.13
N GLU A 81 -4.33 -12.23 -9.20
CA GLU A 81 -3.15 -13.10 -9.28
C GLU A 81 -2.94 -13.90 -7.99
N ARG A 82 -3.11 -13.29 -6.81
CA ARG A 82 -2.95 -13.95 -5.50
C ARG A 82 -3.97 -15.06 -5.27
N GLU A 83 -5.21 -14.88 -5.71
CA GLU A 83 -6.26 -15.90 -5.61
C GLU A 83 -6.19 -16.93 -6.75
N GLY A 84 -5.29 -16.74 -7.73
CA GLY A 84 -5.12 -17.65 -8.85
C GLY A 84 -6.28 -17.63 -9.83
N ILE A 85 -7.01 -16.52 -9.91
CA ILE A 85 -8.15 -16.34 -10.82
C ILE A 85 -7.60 -16.21 -12.26
N PRO A 86 -7.98 -17.09 -13.21
CA PRO A 86 -7.55 -16.99 -14.59
C PRO A 86 -8.06 -15.73 -15.29
N TRP A 87 -7.23 -15.12 -16.16
CA TRP A 87 -7.58 -13.87 -16.84
C TRP A 87 -8.72 -13.98 -17.87
N ASP A 88 -9.06 -15.20 -18.29
CA ASP A 88 -10.20 -15.51 -19.14
C ASP A 88 -11.52 -15.70 -18.37
N GLU A 89 -11.48 -15.84 -17.04
CA GLU A 89 -12.66 -15.95 -16.18
C GLU A 89 -13.23 -14.57 -15.81
N GLN A 90 -13.87 -13.93 -16.79
CA GLN A 90 -14.37 -12.55 -16.68
C GLN A 90 -15.35 -12.32 -15.52
N ASP A 91 -16.15 -13.33 -15.18
CA ASP A 91 -17.14 -13.20 -14.10
C ASP A 91 -16.48 -13.23 -12.72
N GLU A 92 -15.47 -14.08 -12.50
CA GLU A 92 -14.70 -14.10 -11.24
C GLU A 92 -13.90 -12.80 -11.03
N ILE A 93 -13.29 -12.29 -12.11
CA ILE A 93 -12.59 -10.98 -12.07
C ILE A 93 -13.59 -9.87 -11.72
N ARG A 94 -14.79 -9.88 -12.31
CA ARG A 94 -15.84 -8.89 -11.98
C ARG A 94 -16.27 -9.00 -10.53
N GLU A 95 -16.43 -10.21 -9.99
CA GLU A 95 -16.75 -10.42 -8.58
C GLU A 95 -15.65 -9.85 -7.66
N MET A 96 -14.37 -10.06 -7.99
CA MET A 96 -13.24 -9.46 -7.27
C MET A 96 -13.30 -7.92 -7.30
N MET A 97 -13.55 -7.33 -8.47
CA MET A 97 -13.71 -5.88 -8.60
C MET A 97 -14.84 -5.34 -7.71
N LEU A 98 -16.00 -6.01 -7.70
CA LEU A 98 -17.16 -5.61 -6.90
C LEU A 98 -16.94 -5.84 -5.39
N LYS A 99 -16.09 -6.79 -5.02
CA LYS A 99 -15.69 -7.01 -3.63
C LYS A 99 -14.79 -5.88 -3.12
N ILE A 100 -13.89 -5.36 -3.96
CA ILE A 100 -12.94 -4.29 -3.61
C ILE A 100 -13.56 -2.89 -3.72
N LEU A 101 -14.39 -2.65 -4.73
CA LEU A 101 -14.91 -1.31 -5.04
C LEU A 101 -16.31 -1.10 -4.49
N ASP A 102 -16.57 0.10 -3.97
CA ASP A 102 -17.91 0.54 -3.58
C ASP A 102 -18.15 1.96 -4.11
N SER A 103 -19.03 2.06 -5.11
CA SER A 103 -19.38 3.36 -5.69
C SER A 103 -20.08 4.32 -4.71
N SER A 104 -20.61 3.84 -3.59
CA SER A 104 -21.27 4.68 -2.60
C SER A 104 -20.33 5.25 -1.54
N SER A 105 -19.14 4.69 -1.37
CA SER A 105 -18.17 5.14 -0.38
C SER A 105 -17.38 6.38 -0.86
N HIS A 106 -16.89 7.17 0.09
CA HIS A 106 -16.12 8.38 -0.22
C HIS A 106 -14.80 8.05 -0.93
N THR A 107 -14.13 6.98 -0.48
CA THR A 107 -12.87 6.48 -1.04
C THR A 107 -13.08 5.73 -2.36
N ARG A 108 -14.30 5.26 -2.64
CA ARG A 108 -14.65 4.30 -3.70
C ARG A 108 -14.17 2.86 -3.45
N LEU A 109 -13.60 2.60 -2.28
CA LEU A 109 -13.33 1.24 -1.79
C LEU A 109 -14.47 0.77 -0.89
N SER A 110 -14.76 -0.52 -0.94
CA SER A 110 -15.55 -1.18 0.08
C SER A 110 -14.74 -1.28 1.39
N ASP A 111 -15.39 -1.70 2.48
CA ASP A 111 -14.66 -2.01 3.72
C ASP A 111 -13.63 -3.11 3.50
N TYR A 112 -13.96 -4.14 2.71
CA TYR A 112 -13.01 -5.19 2.32
C TYR A 112 -11.83 -4.63 1.52
N GLY A 113 -12.10 -3.79 0.51
CA GLY A 113 -11.05 -3.17 -0.31
C GLY A 113 -10.10 -2.32 0.54
N THR A 114 -10.63 -1.63 1.55
CA THR A 114 -9.82 -0.85 2.50
C THR A 114 -8.95 -1.75 3.37
N THR A 115 -9.52 -2.82 3.95
CA THR A 115 -8.76 -3.80 4.76
C THR A 115 -7.66 -4.47 3.94
N VAL A 116 -7.96 -4.91 2.71
CA VAL A 116 -6.96 -5.55 1.85
C VAL A 116 -5.83 -4.59 1.51
N LEU A 117 -6.12 -3.32 1.17
CA LEU A 117 -5.08 -2.33 0.91
C LEU A 117 -4.22 -2.06 2.16
N ASN A 118 -4.82 -2.02 3.36
CA ASN A 118 -4.07 -1.93 4.63
C ASN A 118 -3.15 -3.13 4.83
N CYS A 119 -3.61 -4.34 4.49
CA CYS A 119 -2.79 -5.56 4.58
C CYS A 119 -1.60 -5.54 3.60
N TYR A 120 -1.80 -5.02 2.39
CA TYR A 120 -0.69 -4.78 1.45
C TYR A 120 0.26 -3.70 1.97
N GLY A 121 -0.27 -2.62 2.54
CA GLY A 121 0.51 -1.58 3.21
C GLY A 121 1.42 -2.14 4.30
N GLU A 122 0.87 -2.95 5.20
CA GLU A 122 1.65 -3.55 6.28
C GLU A 122 2.71 -4.53 5.74
N LYS A 123 2.37 -5.37 4.76
CA LYS A 123 3.34 -6.26 4.13
C LYS A 123 4.47 -5.50 3.43
N GLY A 124 4.13 -4.48 2.66
CA GLY A 124 5.14 -3.67 1.97
C GLY A 124 6.01 -2.88 2.94
N PHE A 125 5.47 -2.39 4.06
CA PHE A 125 6.30 -1.86 5.13
C PHE A 125 7.29 -2.91 5.67
N LYS A 126 6.83 -4.14 5.96
CA LYS A 126 7.71 -5.23 6.41
C LYS A 126 8.82 -5.52 5.39
N LEU A 127 8.54 -5.43 4.08
CA LEU A 127 9.55 -5.56 3.01
C LEU A 127 10.55 -4.40 3.03
N ILE A 128 10.05 -3.16 3.04
CA ILE A 128 10.86 -1.94 3.10
C ILE A 128 11.83 -2.00 4.28
N ARG A 129 11.34 -2.34 5.47
CA ARG A 129 12.16 -2.43 6.67
C ARG A 129 13.16 -3.59 6.63
N SER A 130 12.83 -4.69 5.95
CA SER A 130 13.76 -5.81 5.81
C SER A 130 14.99 -5.41 4.99
N GLU A 131 14.76 -4.67 3.89
CA GLU A 131 15.82 -4.25 2.98
C GLU A 131 16.53 -2.97 3.46
N ILE A 132 15.75 -1.95 3.78
CA ILE A 132 16.19 -0.66 4.29
C ILE A 132 16.08 -0.67 5.82
N SER A 133 16.92 -1.49 6.45
CA SER A 133 16.81 -1.76 7.90
C SER A 133 17.00 -0.54 8.80
N THR A 134 17.92 0.35 8.43
CA THR A 134 18.17 1.60 9.15
C THR A 134 17.53 2.75 8.38
N PRO A 135 16.57 3.50 8.95
CA PRO A 135 15.91 4.60 8.24
C PRO A 135 16.96 5.65 7.82
N PRO A 136 17.16 5.91 6.52
CA PRO A 136 18.11 6.93 6.05
C PRO A 136 17.43 8.30 5.92
N GLY A 137 18.10 9.30 5.32
CA GLY A 137 17.42 10.52 4.87
C GLY A 137 16.51 10.24 3.67
N LEU A 138 15.58 11.16 3.35
CA LEU A 138 14.54 10.96 2.33
C LEU A 138 15.10 10.71 0.93
N ASP A 139 16.15 11.41 0.54
CA ASP A 139 16.82 11.24 -0.75
C ASP A 139 17.39 9.83 -0.90
N GLU A 140 18.19 9.39 0.07
CA GLU A 140 18.75 8.04 0.09
C GLU A 140 17.64 6.97 0.22
N PHE A 141 16.59 7.24 1.00
CA PHE A 141 15.45 6.35 1.12
C PHE A 141 14.77 6.13 -0.24
N LEU A 142 14.52 7.19 -1.02
CA LEU A 142 13.85 7.08 -2.31
C LEU A 142 14.70 6.31 -3.34
N GLU A 143 16.02 6.46 -3.32
CA GLU A 143 16.95 5.69 -4.16
C GLU A 143 16.92 4.19 -3.81
N GLN A 144 17.02 3.87 -2.51
CA GLN A 144 16.96 2.49 -2.04
C GLN A 144 15.59 1.85 -2.23
N TYR A 145 14.52 2.62 -2.03
CA TYR A 145 13.15 2.18 -2.26
C TYR A 145 12.90 1.86 -3.75
N HIS A 146 13.40 2.69 -4.66
CA HIS A 146 13.34 2.39 -6.09
C HIS A 146 14.07 1.09 -6.43
N SER A 147 15.28 0.91 -5.89
CA SER A 147 16.06 -0.32 -6.09
C SER A 147 15.33 -1.56 -5.55
N LEU A 148 14.69 -1.44 -4.37
CA LEU A 148 13.84 -2.49 -3.83
C LEU A 148 12.71 -2.84 -4.80
N LEU A 149 11.97 -1.85 -5.34
CA LEU A 149 10.87 -2.11 -6.27
C LEU A 149 11.29 -2.85 -7.55
N GLU A 150 12.52 -2.66 -8.02
CA GLU A 150 13.05 -3.38 -9.18
C GLU A 150 13.27 -4.86 -8.88
N THR A 151 13.59 -5.21 -7.63
CA THR A 151 13.78 -6.61 -7.20
C THR A 151 12.48 -7.32 -6.84
N LEU A 152 11.40 -6.59 -6.55
CA LEU A 152 10.13 -7.18 -6.15
C LEU A 152 9.33 -7.69 -7.37
N GLY A 153 8.82 -8.92 -7.23
CA GLY A 153 8.05 -9.59 -8.30
C GLY A 153 8.91 -10.20 -9.41
N GLU A 154 10.22 -10.33 -9.20
CA GLU A 154 11.10 -11.18 -10.00
C GLU A 154 11.14 -12.60 -9.37
N ASP A 155 10.13 -13.41 -9.64
CA ASP A 155 10.11 -14.86 -9.36
C ASP A 155 9.54 -15.64 -10.56
#